data_AF-A0A5K1DU55-F1
#
_entry.id   AF-A0A5K1DU55-F1
#
_cell.length_a   1.000
_cell.length_b   1.000
_cell.length_c   1.000
_cell.angle_alpha   90.00
_cell.angle_beta   90.00
_cell.angle_gamma   90.00
#
_symmetry.space_group_name_H-M   'P 1'
#
loop_
_entity.id
_entity.type
_entity.pdbx_description
1 polymer ?
#
loop_
_entity_poly.entity_id
_entity_poly.type
_entity_poly.pdbx_seq_one_letter_code
_entity_poly.pdbx_strand_id
1 'polypeptide(L)'
;LAGNPICTSQPSLRICKPTLEDAKPYSTSLANCSNVQCVTPQMLNPSSCECAYPYQGVMHFRAIHFSDLSNATAFQALEQMLWKKLDLVPGSVFVQNPFFDESDYVQLRIALFPSAGMYLTRTQVYTFGFELTNQTFKPPPEFGPYYFEAFPYHFP
;
A
#
# COMPACT_ATOMS: atom_id res chain seq x y z
N LEU A 1 -2.87 -8.34 24.85
CA LEU A 1 -3.23 -6.91 25.03
C LEU A 1 -4.36 -6.67 26.05
N ALA A 2 -5.24 -7.65 26.35
CA ALA A 2 -6.03 -7.62 27.58
C ALA A 2 -5.10 -7.89 28.78
N GLY A 3 -4.99 -6.95 29.72
CA GLY A 3 -4.13 -7.07 30.90
C GLY A 3 -3.31 -5.82 31.26
N ASN A 4 -3.35 -4.75 30.45
CA ASN A 4 -2.71 -3.49 30.82
C ASN A 4 -3.51 -2.82 31.97
N PRO A 5 -2.90 -2.46 33.12
CA PRO A 5 -3.59 -1.82 34.26
C PRO A 5 -4.31 -0.51 33.91
N ILE A 6 -3.95 0.14 32.81
CA ILE A 6 -4.66 1.33 32.33
C ILE A 6 -6.07 0.99 31.83
N CYS A 7 -6.33 -0.25 31.45
CA CYS A 7 -7.60 -0.70 30.91
C CYS A 7 -8.67 -0.97 31.98
N THR A 8 -8.26 -1.16 33.23
CA THR A 8 -9.18 -1.20 34.38
C THR A 8 -9.61 0.19 34.82
N SER A 9 -8.76 1.21 34.66
CA SER A 9 -9.07 2.60 35.05
C SER A 9 -9.70 3.42 33.92
N GLN A 10 -9.33 3.15 32.67
CA GLN A 10 -9.84 3.84 31.48
C GLN A 10 -10.17 2.85 30.36
N PRO A 11 -11.29 2.11 30.49
CA PRO A 11 -11.68 1.06 29.54
C PRO A 11 -12.02 1.59 28.13
N SER A 12 -12.24 2.89 27.98
CA SER A 12 -12.54 3.54 26.70
C SER A 12 -11.30 3.82 25.84
N LEU A 13 -10.09 3.71 26.40
CA LEU A 13 -8.86 3.85 25.64
C LEU A 13 -8.80 2.82 24.50
N ARG A 14 -8.40 3.26 23.31
CA ARG A 14 -8.32 2.37 22.14
C ARG A 14 -7.39 1.18 22.37
N ILE A 15 -6.34 1.34 23.17
CA ILE A 15 -5.38 0.28 23.53
C ILE A 15 -5.98 -0.82 24.41
N CYS A 16 -7.16 -0.56 24.97
CA CYS A 16 -7.89 -1.45 25.87
C CYS A 16 -9.05 -2.16 25.19
N LYS A 17 -9.33 -1.81 23.93
CA LYS A 17 -10.29 -2.52 23.12
C LYS A 17 -9.60 -3.77 22.56
N PRO A 18 -10.25 -4.95 22.62
CA PRO A 18 -9.76 -6.10 21.89
C PRO A 18 -9.60 -5.70 20.42
N THR A 19 -8.46 -6.04 19.82
CA THR A 19 -8.23 -5.88 18.38
C THR A 19 -9.43 -6.51 17.66
N LEU A 20 -10.07 -5.72 16.80
CA LEU A 20 -11.18 -6.17 15.98
C LEU A 20 -10.67 -7.36 15.14
N GLU A 21 -10.98 -8.60 15.52
CA GLU A 21 -10.57 -9.79 14.78
C GLU A 21 -11.23 -9.89 13.39
N ASP A 22 -12.14 -8.97 13.03
CA ASP A 22 -12.92 -9.02 11.79
C ASP A 22 -12.69 -7.83 10.82
N ALA A 23 -11.81 -6.88 11.14
CA ALA A 23 -11.51 -5.80 10.21
C ALA A 23 -10.59 -6.31 9.09
N LYS A 24 -11.16 -6.58 7.91
CA LYS A 24 -10.38 -6.92 6.72
C LYS A 24 -9.34 -5.80 6.49
N PRO A 25 -8.04 -6.14 6.33
CA PRO A 25 -7.01 -5.14 6.11
C PRO A 25 -7.32 -4.34 4.83
N TYR A 26 -6.87 -3.09 4.79
CA TYR A 26 -7.15 -2.23 3.65
C TYR A 26 -6.70 -2.85 2.31
N SER A 27 -7.51 -2.63 1.28
CA SER A 27 -7.16 -2.93 -0.10
C SER A 27 -7.80 -1.88 -0.99
N THR A 28 -7.07 -1.43 -2.02
CA THR A 28 -7.61 -0.51 -3.02
C THR A 28 -8.88 -1.09 -3.63
N SER A 29 -9.93 -0.28 -3.66
CA SER A 29 -11.21 -0.69 -4.21
C SER A 29 -11.11 -0.88 -5.73
N LEU A 30 -11.55 -2.04 -6.20
CA LEU A 30 -11.78 -2.34 -7.62
C LEU A 30 -13.26 -2.26 -7.98
N ALA A 31 -14.11 -1.66 -7.13
CA ALA A 31 -15.56 -1.64 -7.32
C ALA A 31 -16.02 -0.96 -8.62
N ASN A 32 -15.20 -0.04 -9.16
CA ASN A 32 -15.47 0.63 -10.44
C ASN A 32 -15.10 -0.23 -11.65
N CYS A 33 -14.40 -1.34 -11.43
CA CYS A 33 -14.09 -2.30 -12.47
C CYS A 33 -15.12 -3.43 -12.43
N SER A 34 -15.58 -3.85 -13.61
CA SER A 34 -16.37 -5.07 -13.77
C SER A 34 -15.61 -6.30 -13.25
N ASN A 35 -16.25 -7.47 -13.23
CA ASN A 35 -15.62 -8.76 -12.88
C ASN A 35 -14.58 -9.23 -13.94
N VAL A 36 -13.61 -8.38 -14.26
CA VAL A 36 -12.46 -8.68 -15.10
C VAL A 36 -11.48 -9.50 -14.28
N GLN A 37 -11.06 -10.64 -14.81
CA GLN A 37 -10.00 -11.45 -14.20
C GLN A 37 -8.75 -11.39 -15.07
N CYS A 38 -7.63 -11.05 -14.43
CA CYS A 38 -6.32 -11.02 -15.07
C CYS A 38 -5.61 -12.35 -14.92
N VAL A 39 -4.84 -12.73 -15.94
CA VAL A 39 -4.02 -13.93 -15.90
C VAL A 39 -2.74 -13.63 -15.12
N THR A 40 -2.47 -14.39 -14.07
CA THR A 40 -1.23 -14.28 -13.30
C THR A 40 0.00 -14.36 -14.23
N PRO A 41 0.98 -13.44 -14.12
CA PRO A 41 1.19 -12.48 -13.03
C PRO A 41 0.65 -11.05 -13.32
N GLN A 42 -0.25 -10.88 -14.29
CA GLN A 42 -0.91 -9.60 -14.52
C GLN A 42 -1.85 -9.26 -13.36
N MET A 43 -2.04 -7.97 -13.14
CA MET A 43 -2.99 -7.43 -12.17
C MET A 43 -3.94 -6.46 -12.86
N LEU A 44 -5.13 -6.29 -12.27
CA LEU A 44 -6.12 -5.35 -12.77
C LEU A 44 -5.75 -3.92 -12.34
N ASN A 45 -5.59 -3.03 -13.30
CA ASN A 45 -5.32 -1.62 -13.02
C ASN A 45 -6.58 -0.94 -12.46
N PRO A 46 -6.55 -0.38 -11.23
CA PRO A 46 -7.72 0.28 -10.63
C PRO A 46 -8.23 1.49 -11.41
N SER A 47 -7.40 2.17 -12.21
CA SER A 47 -7.83 3.35 -12.97
C SER A 47 -8.40 3.03 -14.34
N SER A 48 -7.81 2.07 -15.07
CA SER A 48 -8.23 1.73 -16.45
C SER A 48 -9.11 0.50 -16.54
N CYS A 49 -9.16 -0.32 -15.48
CA CYS A 49 -9.81 -1.63 -15.48
C CYS A 49 -9.27 -2.59 -16.56
N GLU A 50 -8.01 -2.40 -16.95
CA GLU A 50 -7.28 -3.26 -17.88
C GLU A 50 -6.22 -4.07 -17.13
N CYS A 51 -5.89 -5.26 -17.66
CA CYS A 51 -4.84 -6.09 -17.10
C CYS A 51 -3.46 -5.64 -17.59
N ALA A 52 -2.53 -5.47 -16.66
CA ALA A 52 -1.15 -5.05 -16.95
C ALA A 52 -0.16 -5.71 -15.98
N TYR A 53 1.14 -5.51 -16.26
CA TYR A 53 2.26 -5.95 -15.43
C TYR A 53 2.79 -4.77 -14.61
N PRO A 54 2.29 -4.55 -13.37
CA PRO A 54 2.73 -3.44 -12.54
C PRO A 54 4.11 -3.68 -11.93
N TYR A 55 4.80 -2.59 -11.58
CA TYR A 55 5.97 -2.65 -10.70
C TYR A 55 5.51 -2.85 -9.27
N GLN A 56 6.00 -3.91 -8.62
CA GLN A 56 5.50 -4.37 -7.33
C GLN A 56 6.59 -4.38 -6.27
N GLY A 57 6.16 -4.29 -5.01
CA GLY A 57 7.04 -4.52 -3.87
C GLY A 57 6.31 -4.37 -2.54
N VAL A 58 7.07 -4.50 -1.46
CA VAL A 58 6.60 -4.32 -0.08
C VAL A 58 7.19 -3.03 0.47
N MET A 59 6.33 -2.15 0.99
CA MET A 59 6.76 -1.02 1.81
C MET A 59 6.69 -1.42 3.28
N HIS A 60 7.78 -1.19 4.00
CA HIS A 60 7.90 -1.45 5.43
C HIS A 60 8.03 -0.13 6.17
N PHE A 61 6.94 0.36 6.73
CA PHE A 61 6.91 1.59 7.52
C PHE A 61 7.33 1.30 8.95
N ARG A 62 8.39 1.97 9.41
CA ARG A 62 8.95 1.83 10.76
C ARG A 62 8.10 2.50 11.84
N ALA A 63 7.21 3.39 11.42
CA ALA A 63 6.29 4.10 12.28
C ALA A 63 5.07 4.53 11.48
N ILE A 64 3.91 4.53 12.11
CA ILE A 64 2.68 5.18 11.61
C ILE A 64 2.01 5.93 12.76
N HIS A 65 1.28 7.01 12.43
CA HIS A 65 0.55 7.83 13.40
C HIS A 65 -0.90 7.39 13.62
N PHE A 66 -1.26 6.21 13.12
CA PHE A 66 -2.57 5.58 13.30
C PHE A 66 -2.37 4.12 13.74
N SER A 67 -3.38 3.48 14.31
CA SER A 67 -3.30 2.07 14.72
C SER A 67 -4.28 1.17 13.96
N ASP A 68 -5.22 1.78 13.24
CA ASP A 68 -6.28 1.09 12.52
C ASP A 68 -5.87 0.85 11.06
N LEU A 69 -5.47 -0.39 10.74
CA LEU A 69 -5.06 -0.80 9.40
C LEU A 69 -6.23 -0.98 8.42
N SER A 70 -7.47 -0.74 8.86
CA SER A 70 -8.65 -0.63 8.00
C SER A 70 -8.97 0.82 7.61
N ASN A 71 -8.19 1.80 8.10
CA ASN A 71 -8.39 3.22 7.83
C ASN A 71 -8.17 3.57 6.35
N ALA A 72 -9.26 3.55 5.58
CA ALA A 72 -9.23 3.85 4.15
C ALA A 72 -8.64 5.21 3.83
N THR A 73 -8.89 6.23 4.66
CA THR A 73 -8.40 7.60 4.41
C THR A 73 -6.88 7.67 4.40
N ALA A 74 -6.20 6.98 5.33
CA ALA A 74 -4.73 6.98 5.38
C ALA A 74 -4.12 6.29 4.16
N PHE A 75 -4.60 5.10 3.80
CA PHE A 75 -4.05 4.37 2.64
C PHE A 75 -4.41 5.03 1.30
N GLN A 76 -5.59 5.64 1.16
CA GLN A 76 -5.94 6.45 -0.01
C GLN A 76 -5.04 7.68 -0.13
N ALA A 77 -4.64 8.31 0.97
CA ALA A 77 -3.66 9.39 0.95
C ALA A 77 -2.28 8.90 0.49
N LEU A 78 -1.88 7.69 0.90
CA LEU A 78 -0.64 7.05 0.43
C LEU A 78 -0.69 6.77 -1.07
N GLU A 79 -1.76 6.17 -1.57
CA GLU A 79 -1.96 5.93 -3.01
C GLU A 79 -1.88 7.26 -3.78
N GLN A 80 -2.59 8.28 -3.30
CA GLN A 80 -2.58 9.63 -3.88
C GLN A 80 -1.20 10.24 -3.97
N MET A 81 -0.42 10.12 -2.90
CA MET A 81 0.95 10.64 -2.89
C MET A 81 1.83 9.86 -3.85
N LEU A 82 1.71 8.53 -3.89
CA LEU A 82 2.47 7.67 -4.81
C LEU A 82 2.23 8.08 -6.27
N TRP A 83 0.98 8.17 -6.73
CA TRP A 83 0.76 8.53 -8.14
C TRP A 83 1.13 9.97 -8.47
N LYS A 84 0.99 10.90 -7.52
CA LYS A 84 1.39 12.30 -7.74
C LYS A 84 2.89 12.50 -7.79
N LYS A 85 3.66 11.75 -6.97
CA LYS A 85 5.11 11.92 -6.86
C LYS A 85 5.89 11.10 -7.86
N LEU A 86 5.33 9.96 -8.30
CA LEU A 86 5.93 9.09 -9.30
C LEU A 86 5.40 9.33 -10.72
N ASP A 87 4.69 10.46 -10.94
CA ASP A 87 4.10 10.85 -12.22
C ASP A 87 3.25 9.73 -12.88
N LEU A 88 2.47 9.04 -12.08
CA LEU A 88 1.53 8.01 -12.52
C LEU A 88 0.14 8.61 -12.81
N VAL A 89 -0.68 7.85 -13.53
CA VAL A 89 -2.08 8.23 -13.77
C VAL A 89 -2.84 8.22 -12.43
N PRO A 90 -3.71 9.21 -12.15
CA PRO A 90 -4.52 9.19 -10.94
C PRO A 90 -5.30 7.89 -10.79
N GLY A 91 -5.16 7.24 -9.62
CA GLY A 91 -5.81 5.96 -9.34
C GLY A 91 -5.12 4.74 -9.96
N SER A 92 -3.93 4.86 -10.55
CA SER A 92 -3.18 3.73 -11.13
C SER A 92 -2.20 3.09 -10.14
N VAL A 93 -2.51 3.17 -8.85
CA VAL A 93 -1.74 2.58 -7.75
C VAL A 93 -2.68 1.64 -7.00
N PHE A 94 -2.19 0.46 -6.67
CA PHE A 94 -2.91 -0.51 -5.87
C PHE A 94 -2.11 -0.82 -4.61
N VAL A 95 -2.76 -0.73 -3.46
CA VAL A 95 -2.24 -1.00 -2.12
C VAL A 95 -3.08 -2.12 -1.52
N GLN A 96 -2.44 -3.09 -0.87
CA GLN A 96 -3.17 -4.17 -0.21
C GLN A 96 -2.44 -4.76 0.99
N ASN A 97 -3.26 -5.41 1.83
CA ASN A 97 -2.84 -6.26 2.93
C ASN A 97 -1.84 -5.57 3.87
N PRO A 98 -2.16 -4.38 4.43
CA PRO A 98 -1.39 -3.85 5.54
C PRO A 98 -1.50 -4.77 6.76
N PHE A 99 -0.37 -5.05 7.40
CA PHE A 99 -0.30 -5.76 8.68
C PHE A 99 0.91 -5.29 9.49
N PHE A 100 0.89 -5.49 10.80
CA PHE A 100 2.05 -5.32 11.67
C PHE A 100 2.89 -6.59 11.66
N ASP A 101 4.19 -6.48 11.42
CA ASP A 101 5.12 -7.58 11.58
C ASP A 101 5.59 -7.77 13.04
N GLU A 102 6.47 -8.74 13.27
CA GLU A 102 7.00 -9.06 14.60
C GLU A 102 7.84 -7.93 15.23
N SER A 103 8.25 -6.95 14.42
CA SER A 103 9.00 -5.74 14.85
C SER A 103 8.09 -4.51 14.95
N ASP A 104 6.78 -4.69 14.95
CA ASP A 104 5.75 -3.64 14.93
C ASP A 104 5.85 -2.70 13.72
N TYR A 105 6.50 -3.12 12.62
CA TYR A 105 6.52 -2.36 11.38
C TYR A 105 5.26 -2.65 10.57
N VAL A 106 4.74 -1.63 9.91
CA VAL A 106 3.59 -1.81 9.01
C VAL A 106 4.10 -2.21 7.64
N GLN A 107 3.81 -3.44 7.25
CA GLN A 107 4.10 -3.95 5.92
C GLN A 107 2.85 -3.84 5.05
N LEU A 108 3.00 -3.31 3.85
CA LEU A 108 1.94 -3.30 2.83
C LEU A 108 2.51 -3.55 1.44
N ARG A 109 1.72 -4.19 0.59
CA ARG A 109 2.11 -4.41 -0.81
C ARG A 109 1.62 -3.26 -1.67
N ILE A 110 2.45 -2.80 -2.58
CA ILE A 110 2.08 -1.84 -3.61
C ILE A 110 2.24 -2.44 -5.00
N ALA A 111 1.43 -1.97 -5.94
CA ALA A 111 1.58 -2.21 -7.36
C ALA A 111 1.37 -0.89 -8.11
N LEU A 112 2.38 -0.48 -8.88
CA LEU A 112 2.39 0.74 -9.69
C LEU A 112 2.13 0.38 -11.15
N PHE A 113 1.01 0.84 -11.71
CA PHE A 113 0.58 0.45 -13.05
C PHE A 113 1.14 1.38 -14.13
N PRO A 114 1.40 0.84 -15.34
CA PRO A 114 1.72 1.69 -16.49
C PRO A 114 0.55 2.61 -16.83
N SER A 115 0.87 3.83 -17.29
CA SER A 115 -0.11 4.81 -17.74
C SER A 115 -0.79 4.42 -19.06
N ALA A 116 -0.10 3.64 -19.88
CA ALA A 116 -0.58 3.12 -21.15
C ALA A 116 0.12 1.80 -21.49
N GLY A 117 -0.60 0.90 -22.17
CA GLY A 117 -0.09 -0.42 -22.55
C GLY A 117 0.01 -1.38 -21.35
N MET A 118 0.60 -2.56 -21.60
CA MET A 118 0.65 -3.64 -20.61
C MET A 118 1.89 -3.61 -19.71
N TYR A 119 2.96 -2.93 -20.13
CA TYR A 119 4.26 -2.96 -19.45
C TYR A 119 4.79 -1.56 -19.18
N LEU A 120 5.53 -1.43 -18.09
CA LEU A 120 6.33 -0.25 -17.81
C LEU A 120 7.59 -0.25 -18.67
N THR A 121 8.00 0.95 -19.07
CA THR A 121 9.29 1.13 -19.71
C THR A 121 10.43 0.89 -18.72
N ARG A 122 11.63 0.52 -19.23
CA ARG A 122 12.82 0.35 -18.38
C ARG A 122 13.11 1.59 -17.54
N THR A 123 13.00 2.78 -18.15
CA THR A 123 13.19 4.05 -17.46
C THR A 123 12.23 4.19 -16.29
N GLN A 124 10.94 3.91 -16.46
CA GLN A 124 9.97 3.98 -15.36
C GLN A 124 10.32 3.02 -14.22
N VAL A 125 10.66 1.77 -14.53
CA VAL A 125 11.04 0.78 -13.52
C VAL A 125 12.29 1.23 -12.74
N TYR A 126 13.30 1.76 -13.42
CA TYR A 126 14.49 2.31 -12.76
C TYR A 126 14.17 3.54 -11.90
N THR A 127 13.35 4.47 -12.40
CA THR A 127 12.94 5.65 -11.64
C THR A 127 12.18 5.23 -10.37
N PHE A 128 11.19 4.34 -10.48
CA PHE A 128 10.42 3.89 -9.31
C PHE A 128 11.30 3.16 -8.30
N GLY A 129 12.17 2.26 -8.76
CA GLY A 129 13.12 1.58 -7.89
C GLY A 129 14.06 2.55 -7.18
N PHE A 130 14.62 3.52 -7.90
CA PHE A 130 15.48 4.55 -7.34
C PHE A 130 14.73 5.37 -6.28
N GLU A 131 13.56 5.91 -6.62
CA GLU A 131 12.85 6.81 -5.71
C GLU A 131 12.37 6.14 -4.43
N LEU A 132 11.90 4.89 -4.54
CA LEU A 132 11.37 4.15 -3.42
C LEU A 132 12.47 3.58 -2.52
N THR A 133 13.54 3.01 -3.11
CA THR A 133 14.63 2.40 -2.33
C THR A 133 15.56 3.45 -1.72
N ASN A 134 15.84 4.57 -2.41
CA ASN A 134 16.61 5.68 -1.83
C ASN A 134 15.75 6.62 -0.97
N GLN A 135 14.45 6.34 -0.83
CA GLN A 135 13.51 7.14 -0.01
C GLN A 135 13.49 8.63 -0.41
N THR A 136 13.68 8.93 -1.70
CA THR A 136 13.47 10.30 -2.21
C THR A 136 11.98 10.60 -2.29
N PHE A 137 11.15 9.58 -2.51
CA PHE A 137 9.73 9.64 -2.23
C PHE A 137 9.49 9.86 -0.72
N LYS A 138 8.67 10.86 -0.39
CA LYS A 138 8.24 11.13 0.98
C LYS A 138 6.75 10.77 1.11
N PRO A 139 6.38 9.82 1.99
CA PRO A 139 5.00 9.40 2.16
C PRO A 139 4.18 10.52 2.86
N PRO A 140 2.85 10.38 2.94
CA PRO A 140 2.02 11.27 3.75
C PRO A 140 2.51 11.34 5.22
N PRO A 141 2.32 12.47 5.93
CA PRO A 141 2.83 12.64 7.29
C PRO A 141 2.36 11.59 8.30
N GLU A 142 1.22 10.93 8.04
CA GLU A 142 0.68 9.84 8.86
C GLU A 142 1.55 8.58 8.80
N PHE A 143 2.38 8.47 7.78
CA PHE A 143 3.36 7.41 7.58
C PHE A 143 4.76 7.94 7.91
N GLY A 144 5.47 7.19 8.74
CA GLY A 144 6.85 7.50 9.11
C GLY A 144 7.88 7.04 8.07
N PRO A 145 9.16 6.99 8.46
CA PRO A 145 10.22 6.43 7.63
C PRO A 145 9.90 5.00 7.19
N TYR A 146 10.28 4.66 5.97
CA TYR A 146 10.03 3.32 5.41
C TYR A 146 11.27 2.81 4.68
N TYR A 147 11.35 1.50 4.46
CA TYR A 147 12.20 0.94 3.41
C TYR A 147 11.35 0.15 2.42
N PHE A 148 11.86 -0.06 1.21
CA PHE A 148 11.12 -0.69 0.12
C PHE A 148 11.88 -1.90 -0.42
N GLU A 149 11.17 -3.02 -0.49
CA GLU A 149 11.65 -4.26 -1.08
C GLU A 149 10.93 -4.49 -2.41
N ALA A 150 11.64 -4.27 -3.52
CA ALA A 150 11.10 -4.46 -4.85
C ALA A 150 11.01 -5.94 -5.22
N PHE A 151 9.95 -6.32 -5.93
CA PHE A 151 9.89 -7.63 -6.60
C PHE A 151 10.56 -7.56 -7.98
N PRO A 152 11.10 -8.67 -8.49
CA PRO A 152 11.67 -8.71 -9.83
C PRO A 152 10.65 -8.29 -10.90
N TYR A 153 11.01 -7.28 -11.71
CA TYR A 153 10.20 -6.86 -12.85
C TYR A 153 10.68 -7.54 -14.13
N HIS A 154 9.77 -8.23 -14.82
CA HIS A 154 10.07 -8.94 -16.06
C HIS A 154 9.57 -8.12 -17.26
N PHE A 155 10.49 -7.72 -18.13
CA PHE A 155 10.17 -7.09 -19.40
C PHE A 155 9.74 -8.15 -20.44
N PRO A 156 8.94 -7.76 -21.44
CA PRO A 156 8.61 -8.63 -22.57
C PRO A 156 9.85 -8.97 -23.43
#